data_AF-A0A4Q3AJI6-F1
#
_entry.id   AF-A0A4Q3AJI6-F1
#
_cell.length_a   1.000
_cell.length_b   1.000
_cell.length_c   1.000
_cell.angle_alpha   90.00
_cell.angle_beta   90.00
_cell.angle_gamma   90.00
#
_symmetry.space_group_name_H-M   'P 1'
#
loop_
_entity.id
_entity.type
_entity.pdbx_description
1 polymer ?
#
loop_
_entity_poly.entity_id
_entity_poly.type
_entity_poly.pdbx_seq_one_letter_code
_entity_poly.pdbx_strand_id
1 'polypeptide(L)'
;MPTLHSEIAAVTDRVITRSKDRRDAYRALMTQQREGGVSRRGLGCANLAHAYAGTDEQRDAMKPGNRMNIGIVTAYNDMLSAHAPYY
;
A
#
# COMPACT_ATOMS: atom_id res chain seq x y z
N MET A 1 -22.57 6.68 15.98
CA MET A 1 -21.58 7.52 15.25
C MET A 1 -21.77 8.95 15.71
N PRO A 2 -20.70 9.72 15.94
CA PRO A 2 -20.84 11.12 16.34
C PRO A 2 -21.55 11.91 15.23
N THR A 3 -22.37 12.87 15.63
CA THR A 3 -23.01 13.81 14.69
C THR A 3 -21.95 14.72 14.09
N LEU A 4 -21.81 14.70 12.76
CA LEU A 4 -20.87 15.57 12.05
C LEU A 4 -21.37 17.02 12.06
N HIS A 5 -20.43 17.97 12.11
CA HIS A 5 -20.71 19.37 11.83
C HIS A 5 -21.30 19.50 10.41
N SER A 6 -22.30 20.36 10.22
CA SER A 6 -23.05 20.50 8.95
C SER A 6 -22.14 20.71 7.74
N GLU A 7 -21.16 21.62 7.86
CA GLU A 7 -20.17 21.87 6.81
C GLU A 7 -19.34 20.64 6.45
N ILE A 8 -18.94 19.83 7.44
CA ILE A 8 -18.16 18.61 7.20
C ILE A 8 -19.02 17.58 6.48
N ALA A 9 -20.29 17.44 6.87
CA ALA A 9 -21.23 16.56 6.19
C ALA A 9 -21.41 16.97 4.71
N ALA A 10 -21.65 18.26 4.44
CA ALA A 10 -21.83 18.77 3.09
C ALA A 10 -20.59 18.56 2.20
N VAL A 11 -19.38 18.78 2.73
CA VAL A 11 -18.14 18.50 2.00
C VAL A 11 -17.97 16.99 1.75
N THR A 12 -18.28 16.16 2.74
CA THR A 12 -18.20 14.71 2.64
C THR A 12 -19.13 14.18 1.54
N ASP A 13 -20.39 14.63 1.52
CA ASP A 13 -21.37 14.25 0.50
C ASP A 13 -20.96 14.68 -0.89
N ARG A 14 -20.40 15.88 -1.03
CA ARG A 14 -19.85 16.36 -2.31
C ARG A 14 -18.69 15.50 -2.79
N VAL A 15 -17.80 15.09 -1.90
CA VAL A 15 -16.68 14.20 -2.23
C VAL A 15 -17.20 12.81 -2.63
N ILE A 16 -18.14 12.23 -1.87
CA ILE A 16 -18.76 10.93 -2.18
C ILE A 16 -19.41 10.98 -3.56
N THR A 17 -20.24 12.00 -3.82
CA THR A 17 -20.98 12.14 -5.08
C THR A 17 -20.02 12.28 -6.26
N ARG A 18 -19.03 13.17 -6.17
CA ARG A 18 -18.06 13.42 -7.25
C ARG A 18 -17.13 12.24 -7.51
N SER A 19 -16.88 11.40 -6.51
CA SER A 19 -15.93 10.30 -6.59
C SER A 19 -16.55 8.93 -6.89
N LYS A 20 -17.89 8.82 -6.93
CA LYS A 20 -18.62 7.55 -7.06
C LYS A 20 -18.03 6.60 -8.11
N ASP A 21 -18.02 6.98 -9.38
CA ASP A 21 -17.58 6.10 -10.46
C ASP A 21 -16.09 5.70 -10.33
N ARG A 22 -15.24 6.64 -9.93
CA ARG A 22 -13.81 6.38 -9.68
C ARG A 22 -13.61 5.46 -8.48
N ARG A 23 -14.41 5.62 -7.43
CA ARG A 23 -14.37 4.79 -6.23
C ARG A 23 -14.82 3.38 -6.53
N ASP A 24 -15.86 3.22 -7.35
CA ASP A 24 -16.36 1.92 -7.77
C ASP A 24 -15.33 1.20 -8.65
N ALA A 25 -14.73 1.89 -9.62
CA ALA A 25 -13.63 1.36 -10.43
C ALA A 25 -12.44 0.94 -9.56
N TYR A 26 -12.04 1.76 -8.59
CA TYR A 26 -10.97 1.43 -7.64
C TYR A 26 -11.31 0.19 -6.80
N ARG A 27 -12.54 0.08 -6.29
CA ARG A 27 -12.98 -1.09 -5.52
C ARG A 27 -12.97 -2.35 -6.37
N ALA A 28 -13.45 -2.28 -7.62
CA ALA A 28 -13.40 -3.40 -8.56
C ALA A 28 -11.95 -3.85 -8.82
N LEU A 29 -11.04 -2.90 -9.05
CA LEU A 29 -9.61 -3.18 -9.19
C LEU A 29 -9.06 -3.87 -7.94
N MET A 30 -9.37 -3.37 -6.73
CA MET A 30 -8.88 -3.98 -5.48
C MET A 30 -9.40 -5.41 -5.29
N THR A 31 -10.65 -5.69 -5.64
CA THR A 31 -11.19 -7.06 -5.64
C THR A 31 -10.43 -7.94 -6.62
N GLN A 32 -10.24 -7.50 -7.86
CA GLN A 32 -9.49 -8.25 -8.87
C GLN A 32 -8.05 -8.52 -8.46
N GLN A 33 -7.35 -7.52 -7.91
CA GLN A 33 -5.96 -7.67 -7.46
C GLN A 33 -5.86 -8.60 -6.26
N ARG A 34 -6.83 -8.57 -5.35
CA ARG A 34 -6.90 -9.54 -4.24
C ARG A 34 -7.06 -10.98 -4.75
N GLU A 35 -7.91 -11.20 -5.75
CA GLU A 35 -8.12 -12.51 -6.36
C GLU A 35 -6.90 -12.98 -7.18
N GLY A 36 -6.25 -12.06 -7.90
CA GLY A 36 -5.02 -12.33 -8.64
C GLY A 36 -3.80 -12.64 -7.74
N GLY A 37 -3.85 -12.21 -6.47
CA GLY A 37 -2.80 -12.46 -5.49
C GLY A 37 -1.48 -11.76 -5.83
N VAL A 38 -0.40 -12.21 -5.20
CA VAL A 38 0.92 -11.61 -5.41
C VAL A 38 1.64 -12.24 -6.60
N SER A 39 1.99 -11.44 -7.61
CA SER A 39 2.87 -11.86 -8.70
C SER A 39 4.30 -11.33 -8.51
N ARG A 40 5.09 -12.00 -7.65
CA ARG A 40 6.54 -11.72 -7.48
C ARG A 40 7.45 -12.66 -8.26
N ARG A 41 6.90 -13.73 -8.86
CA ARG A 41 7.66 -14.72 -9.62
C ARG A 41 8.37 -14.15 -10.85
N GLY A 42 7.88 -13.03 -11.39
CA GLY A 42 8.49 -12.33 -12.53
C GLY A 42 9.58 -11.32 -12.15
N LEU A 43 9.85 -11.09 -10.87
CA LEU A 43 10.88 -10.13 -10.44
C LEU A 43 12.27 -10.77 -10.50
N GLY A 44 13.25 -10.03 -11.03
CA GLY A 44 14.65 -10.43 -10.99
C GLY A 44 15.21 -10.47 -9.57
N CYS A 45 16.26 -11.25 -9.36
CA CYS A 45 16.89 -11.45 -8.05
C CYS A 45 17.34 -10.13 -7.38
N ALA A 46 17.85 -9.17 -8.16
CA ALA A 46 18.21 -7.85 -7.64
C ALA A 46 17.02 -7.09 -7.04
N ASN A 47 15.86 -7.12 -7.70
CA ASN A 47 14.65 -6.45 -7.19
C ASN A 47 14.15 -7.12 -5.91
N LEU A 48 14.21 -8.45 -5.84
CA LEU A 48 13.87 -9.19 -4.63
C LEU A 48 14.85 -8.85 -3.50
N ALA A 49 16.16 -8.83 -3.78
CA ALA A 49 17.19 -8.48 -2.80
C ALA A 49 16.96 -7.11 -2.15
N HIS A 50 16.61 -6.10 -2.93
CA HIS A 50 16.28 -4.78 -2.40
C HIS A 50 14.97 -4.75 -1.61
N ALA A 51 13.97 -5.56 -2.00
CA ALA A 51 12.64 -5.53 -1.38
C ALA A 51 12.61 -6.03 0.09
N TYR A 52 13.61 -6.79 0.53
CA TYR A 52 13.75 -7.27 1.91
C TYR A 52 15.09 -6.85 2.56
N ALA A 53 15.73 -5.82 2.01
CA ALA A 53 16.91 -5.25 2.65
C ALA A 53 16.49 -4.44 3.89
N GLY A 54 17.32 -4.49 4.95
CA GLY A 54 17.02 -3.80 6.21
C GLY A 54 15.83 -4.35 7.00
N THR A 55 15.30 -5.52 6.63
CA THR A 55 14.16 -6.17 7.31
C THR A 55 14.59 -7.46 8.02
N ASP A 56 15.66 -7.44 8.80
CA ASP A 56 16.31 -8.65 9.32
C ASP A 56 15.35 -9.54 10.11
N GLU A 57 14.50 -8.94 10.94
CA GLU A 57 13.51 -9.64 11.77
C GLU A 57 12.36 -10.25 10.95
N GLN A 58 12.13 -9.76 9.73
CA GLN A 58 10.99 -10.14 8.87
C GLN A 58 11.42 -10.88 7.60
N ARG A 59 12.72 -10.97 7.32
CA ARG A 59 13.30 -11.41 6.05
C ARG A 59 12.79 -12.78 5.63
N ASP A 60 12.74 -13.73 6.57
CA ASP A 60 12.31 -15.10 6.27
C ASP A 60 10.81 -15.21 5.97
N ALA A 61 10.00 -14.30 6.51
CA ALA A 61 8.59 -14.20 6.14
C ALA A 61 8.38 -13.53 4.77
N MET A 62 9.35 -12.74 4.30
CA MET A 62 9.28 -12.00 3.03
C MET A 62 9.83 -12.80 1.84
N LYS A 63 10.90 -13.58 2.02
CA LYS A 63 11.53 -14.39 0.96
C LYS A 63 10.57 -15.28 0.16
N PRO A 64 9.57 -15.97 0.75
CA PRO A 64 8.64 -16.81 -0.01
C PRO A 64 7.78 -16.02 -1.00
N GLY A 65 7.69 -14.69 -0.84
CA GLY A 65 7.00 -13.81 -1.76
C GLY A 65 5.48 -14.00 -1.84
N ASN A 66 4.90 -14.82 -0.96
CA ASN A 66 3.49 -15.23 -0.98
C ASN A 66 2.59 -14.43 -0.02
N ARG A 67 3.13 -13.43 0.69
CA ARG A 67 2.39 -12.54 1.59
C ARG A 67 2.20 -11.14 1.00
N MET A 68 1.12 -10.46 1.35
CA MET A 68 0.96 -9.05 1.03
C MET A 68 1.91 -8.21 1.88
N ASN A 69 2.60 -7.26 1.24
CA ASN A 69 3.44 -6.27 1.93
C ASN A 69 2.75 -4.91 1.81
N ILE A 70 2.81 -4.09 2.87
CA ILE A 70 2.31 -2.71 2.86
C ILE A 70 3.53 -1.79 2.79
N GLY A 71 3.62 -0.99 1.74
CA GLY A 71 4.64 0.05 1.62
C GLY A 71 4.18 1.32 2.34
N ILE A 72 5.04 1.90 3.17
CA ILE A 72 4.82 3.20 3.80
C ILE A 72 5.77 4.18 3.12
N VAL A 73 5.21 5.19 2.46
CA VAL A 73 5.97 6.28 1.84
C VAL A 73 5.96 7.45 2.81
N THR A 74 7.15 7.94 3.16
CA THR A 74 7.32 9.10 4.04
C THR A 74 8.13 10.18 3.32
N ALA A 75 7.86 11.44 3.69
CA ALA A 75 8.59 12.60 3.19
C ALA A 75 9.90 12.85 3.96
N TYR A 76 10.11 12.17 5.09
CA TYR A 76 11.33 12.27 5.87
C TYR A 76 12.43 11.48 5.15
N ASN A 77 13.38 12.13 4.48
CA ASN A 77 14.44 11.43 3.76
C ASN A 77 15.80 11.98 4.15
N ASP A 78 16.42 11.36 5.13
CA ASP A 78 17.81 11.56 5.54
C ASP A 78 18.76 10.55 4.88
N MET A 79 18.25 9.45 4.30
CA MET A 79 19.08 8.37 3.73
C MET A 79 18.47 7.69 2.49
N LEU A 80 19.26 7.64 1.41
CA LEU A 80 18.90 7.04 0.11
C LEU A 80 19.31 5.55 0.02
N SER A 81 19.11 4.77 1.10
CA SER A 81 19.52 3.36 1.16
C SER A 81 18.42 2.44 1.64
N ALA A 82 18.12 1.39 0.86
CA ALA A 82 17.19 0.33 1.25
C ALA A 82 17.69 -0.52 2.44
N HIS A 83 18.94 -0.36 2.86
CA HIS A 83 19.54 -1.18 3.93
C HIS A 83 19.38 -0.58 5.33
N ALA A 84 18.91 0.67 5.43
CA ALA A 84 18.72 1.37 6.69
C ALA A 84 17.36 2.09 6.71
N PRO A 85 16.24 1.35 6.67
CA PRO A 85 14.92 1.94 6.96
C PRO A 85 14.90 2.50 8.40
N TYR A 86 14.00 3.44 8.69
CA TYR A 86 13.91 4.09 10.00
C TYR A 86 13.92 3.07 11.15
N TYR A 87 14.75 3.32 12.16
CA TYR A 87 14.74 2.60 13.43
C TYR A 87 13.83 3.30 14.44
#